data_AF-A0AAV6NZI7-F1
#
_entry.id   AF-A0AAV6NZI7-F1
#
_cell.length_a   1.000
_cell.length_b   1.000
_cell.length_c   1.000
_cell.angle_alpha   90.00
_cell.angle_beta   90.00
_cell.angle_gamma   90.00
#
_symmetry.space_group_name_H-M   'P 1'
#
loop_
_entity.id
_entity.type
_entity.pdbx_description
1 polymer ?
#
loop_
_entity_poly.entity_id
_entity_poly.type
_entity_poly.pdbx_seq_one_letter_code
_entity_poly.pdbx_strand_id
1 'polypeptide(L)'
;MGAAQKLCSFSCEIRILQAKNIEFISPKNLFVRYYLSAGNNKRIRLNTKQTSSNSEFIWNESFCLECLGSEDSIQSLKQATVVFELRRAKTQHVFGRLFGSSSSSSQLLGRAEIPWNQVFESPNMDIDRWVSLVSANNGSVREGFKQPKLKVGMRVRVAAEMEMEKKRRLRKWSDECGCESKVGHFCGDHEFFALAAAMEFL
;
A
#
# COMPACT_ATOMS: atom_id res chain seq x y z
N MET A 1 37.83 -11.95 5.59
CA MET A 1 37.09 -11.44 6.77
C MET A 1 35.96 -10.55 6.27
N GLY A 2 34.71 -10.98 6.40
CA GLY A 2 33.57 -10.16 5.97
C GLY A 2 33.32 -9.04 6.99
N ALA A 3 33.35 -7.79 6.56
CA ALA A 3 32.97 -6.66 7.39
C ALA A 3 31.51 -6.82 7.82
N ALA A 4 31.22 -6.61 9.10
CA ALA A 4 29.85 -6.59 9.61
C ALA A 4 29.06 -5.47 8.91
N GLN A 5 28.09 -5.84 8.06
CA GLN A 5 27.24 -4.88 7.38
C GLN A 5 26.34 -4.19 8.41
N LYS A 6 26.38 -2.85 8.45
CA LYS A 6 25.52 -2.07 9.32
C LYS A 6 24.08 -2.19 8.82
N LEU A 7 23.23 -2.86 9.60
CA LEU A 7 21.81 -2.97 9.33
C LEU A 7 21.07 -1.74 9.88
N CYS A 8 20.18 -1.20 9.06
CA CYS A 8 19.28 -0.12 9.39
C CYS A 8 17.86 -0.67 9.45
N SER A 9 17.11 -0.26 10.48
CA SER A 9 15.66 -0.47 10.52
C SER A 9 14.96 0.72 9.87
N PHE A 10 13.94 0.43 9.06
CA PHE A 10 13.04 1.43 8.51
C PHE A 10 11.64 0.83 8.35
N SER A 11 10.63 1.69 8.25
CA SER A 11 9.28 1.27 7.90
C SER A 11 8.78 1.98 6.66
N CYS A 12 7.96 1.28 5.88
CA CYS A 12 7.27 1.79 4.71
C CYS A 12 5.77 1.66 4.93
N GLU A 13 5.05 2.76 4.82
CA GLU A 13 3.60 2.81 4.93
C GLU A 13 3.00 3.23 3.59
N ILE A 14 1.93 2.55 3.19
CA ILE A 14 1.13 2.87 2.01
C ILE A 14 -0.32 2.97 2.43
N ARG A 15 -0.97 4.06 2.03
CA ARG A 15 -2.37 4.38 2.32
C ARG A 15 -3.14 4.49 1.01
N ILE A 16 -4.21 3.71 0.88
CA ILE A 16 -5.15 3.78 -0.22
C ILE A 16 -6.42 4.42 0.30
N LEU A 17 -6.63 5.69 -0.05
CA LEU A 17 -7.68 6.49 0.59
C LEU A 17 -8.97 6.41 -0.21
N GLN A 18 -8.97 6.90 -1.44
CA GLN A 18 -10.17 6.97 -2.28
C GLN A 18 -9.87 7.17 -3.76
N ALA A 19 -10.84 6.94 -4.63
CA ALA A 19 -10.78 7.26 -6.06
C ALA A 19 -11.92 8.16 -6.51
N LYS A 20 -11.68 8.98 -7.54
CA LYS A 20 -12.67 9.86 -8.17
C LYS A 20 -12.57 9.85 -9.69
N ASN A 21 -13.59 10.41 -10.34
CA ASN A 21 -13.77 10.38 -11.80
C ASN A 21 -13.81 8.95 -12.33
N ILE A 22 -14.51 8.08 -11.60
CA ILE A 22 -14.67 6.66 -11.93
C ILE A 22 -15.96 6.50 -12.72
N GLU A 23 -15.89 6.70 -14.02
CA GLU A 23 -17.05 6.74 -14.91
C GLU A 23 -17.09 5.46 -15.76
N PHE A 24 -17.37 4.34 -15.11
CA PHE A 24 -17.54 3.03 -15.77
C PHE A 24 -19.01 2.63 -15.82
N ILE A 25 -19.40 1.91 -16.88
CA ILE A 25 -20.78 1.40 -17.11
C ILE A 25 -21.32 0.57 -15.92
N SER A 26 -20.42 0.07 -15.05
CA SER A 26 -20.77 -0.64 -13.83
C SER A 26 -19.59 -0.59 -12.84
N PRO A 27 -19.52 0.41 -11.94
CA PRO A 27 -18.37 0.59 -11.08
C PRO A 27 -18.48 -0.21 -9.77
N LYS A 28 -19.24 -1.32 -9.79
CA LYS A 28 -19.38 -2.19 -8.63
C LYS A 28 -18.11 -3.04 -8.48
N ASN A 29 -17.79 -3.39 -7.23
CA ASN A 29 -16.74 -4.35 -6.87
C ASN A 29 -15.33 -3.91 -7.32
N LEU A 30 -14.98 -2.65 -7.03
CA LEU A 30 -13.65 -2.12 -7.31
C LEU A 30 -12.70 -2.42 -6.17
N PHE A 31 -11.44 -2.65 -6.49
CA PHE A 31 -10.36 -2.74 -5.51
C PHE A 31 -9.08 -2.19 -6.11
N VAL A 32 -8.17 -1.77 -5.25
CA VAL A 32 -6.83 -1.37 -5.66
C VAL A 32 -5.89 -2.54 -5.40
N ARG A 33 -5.17 -2.94 -6.44
CA ARG A 33 -4.03 -3.84 -6.32
C ARG A 33 -2.76 -3.01 -6.40
N TYR A 34 -1.81 -3.27 -5.52
CA TYR A 34 -0.53 -2.58 -5.55
C TYR A 34 0.64 -3.54 -5.37
N TYR A 35 1.79 -3.13 -5.90
CA TYR A 35 2.99 -3.95 -5.96
C TYR A 35 4.18 -3.23 -5.36
N LEU A 36 4.88 -3.93 -4.47
CA LEU A 36 6.11 -3.47 -3.83
C LEU A 36 7.28 -4.30 -4.32
N SER A 37 8.42 -3.66 -4.58
CA SER A 37 9.65 -4.38 -4.89
C SER A 37 10.11 -5.16 -3.66
N ALA A 38 10.47 -6.42 -3.85
CA ALA A 38 11.12 -7.26 -2.84
C ALA A 38 12.59 -7.56 -3.17
N GLY A 39 13.19 -6.79 -4.10
CA GLY A 39 14.50 -7.08 -4.67
C GLY A 39 14.47 -8.27 -5.65
N ASN A 40 15.58 -8.51 -6.35
CA ASN A 40 15.78 -9.67 -7.23
C ASN A 40 14.62 -9.93 -8.22
N ASN A 41 14.06 -8.88 -8.81
CA ASN A 41 12.88 -8.91 -9.70
C ASN A 41 11.59 -9.48 -9.07
N LYS A 42 11.58 -9.77 -7.77
CA LYS A 42 10.40 -10.22 -7.03
C LYS A 42 9.56 -9.02 -6.61
N ARG A 43 8.24 -9.23 -6.55
CA ARG A 43 7.28 -8.20 -6.13
C ARG A 43 6.27 -8.78 -5.16
N ILE A 44 5.98 -8.05 -4.09
CA ILE A 44 4.87 -8.33 -3.17
C ILE A 44 3.62 -7.73 -3.81
N ARG A 45 2.57 -8.55 -3.96
CA ARG A 45 1.27 -8.12 -4.49
C ARG A 45 0.26 -8.04 -3.36
N LEU A 46 -0.34 -6.88 -3.19
CA LEU A 46 -1.34 -6.61 -2.18
C LEU A 46 -2.63 -6.12 -2.84
N ASN A 47 -3.77 -6.40 -2.22
CA ASN A 47 -5.06 -5.88 -2.66
C ASN A 47 -5.76 -5.22 -1.48
N THR A 48 -6.49 -4.14 -1.73
CA THR A 48 -7.46 -3.62 -0.77
C THR A 48 -8.71 -4.50 -0.73
N LYS A 49 -9.60 -4.25 0.23
CA LYS A 49 -10.96 -4.80 0.18
C LYS A 49 -11.68 -4.27 -1.06
N GLN A 50 -12.68 -5.03 -1.49
CA GLN A 50 -13.57 -4.58 -2.55
C GLN A 50 -14.53 -3.53 -1.98
N THR A 51 -14.73 -2.45 -2.72
CA THR A 51 -15.71 -1.42 -2.43
C THR A 51 -16.74 -1.38 -3.55
N SER A 52 -17.99 -1.17 -3.17
CA SER A 52 -19.10 -0.92 -4.08
C SER A 52 -19.78 0.36 -3.62
N SER A 53 -19.66 1.41 -4.43
CA SER A 53 -20.28 2.70 -4.14
C SER A 53 -20.86 3.29 -5.41
N ASN A 54 -21.97 4.00 -5.26
CA ASN A 54 -22.65 4.66 -6.36
C ASN A 54 -22.09 6.06 -6.65
N SER A 55 -21.29 6.63 -5.73
CA SER A 55 -20.79 8.01 -5.84
C SER A 55 -19.34 8.20 -5.38
N GLU A 56 -18.89 7.52 -4.31
CA GLU A 56 -17.56 7.73 -3.71
C GLU A 56 -16.84 6.41 -3.42
N PHE A 57 -15.73 6.15 -4.11
CA PHE A 57 -14.91 4.96 -3.91
C PHE A 57 -13.89 5.19 -2.81
N ILE A 58 -14.30 4.97 -1.56
CA ILE A 58 -13.44 5.12 -0.38
C ILE A 58 -13.00 3.74 0.10
N TRP A 59 -11.70 3.59 0.36
CA TRP A 59 -11.10 2.43 1.01
C TRP A 59 -10.64 2.78 2.43
N ASN A 60 -9.91 3.89 2.57
CA ASN A 60 -9.27 4.29 3.82
C ASN A 60 -8.45 3.14 4.46
N GLU A 61 -7.72 2.41 3.63
CA GLU A 61 -6.90 1.28 4.06
C GLU A 61 -5.43 1.68 4.10
N SER A 62 -4.70 1.14 5.06
CA SER A 62 -3.25 1.32 5.16
C SER A 62 -2.56 -0.02 5.33
N PHE A 63 -1.33 -0.08 4.85
CA PHE A 63 -0.44 -1.21 4.97
C PHE A 63 0.94 -0.70 5.36
N CYS A 64 1.52 -1.29 6.41
CA CYS A 64 2.83 -0.93 6.92
C CYS A 64 3.74 -2.16 6.88
N LEU A 65 4.96 -1.98 6.39
CA LEU A 65 6.05 -2.94 6.47
C LEU A 65 7.15 -2.39 7.35
N GLU A 66 7.57 -3.18 8.33
CA GLU A 66 8.83 -2.97 9.02
C GLU A 66 9.91 -3.75 8.29
N CYS A 67 11.04 -3.11 8.04
CA CYS A 67 12.12 -3.63 7.21
C CYS A 67 13.44 -3.53 7.95
N LEU A 68 14.25 -4.58 7.83
CA LEU A 68 15.65 -4.60 8.23
C LEU A 68 16.47 -4.74 6.95
N GLY A 69 17.40 -3.82 6.72
CA GLY A 69 18.21 -3.85 5.51
C GLY A 69 19.52 -3.09 5.67
N SER A 70 20.47 -3.35 4.77
CA SER A 70 21.70 -2.55 4.69
C SER A 70 21.40 -1.17 4.10
N GLU A 71 22.40 -0.29 4.11
CA GLU A 71 22.32 1.00 3.40
C GLU A 71 22.05 0.80 1.90
N ASP A 72 22.61 -0.25 1.29
CA ASP A 72 22.36 -0.61 -0.11
C ASP A 72 20.90 -1.01 -0.37
N SER A 73 20.24 -1.66 0.59
CA SER A 73 18.81 -1.98 0.49
C SER A 73 17.96 -0.70 0.45
N ILE A 74 18.34 0.33 1.22
CA ILE A 74 17.66 1.64 1.21
C ILE A 74 17.91 2.35 -0.14
N GLN A 75 19.13 2.29 -0.66
CA GLN A 75 19.43 2.86 -1.99
C GLN A 75 18.66 2.16 -3.10
N SER A 76 18.54 0.83 -3.03
CA SER A 76 17.73 0.04 -3.96
C SER A 76 16.25 0.39 -3.86
N LEU A 77 15.73 0.62 -2.64
CA LEU A 77 14.35 1.06 -2.43
C LEU A 77 14.09 2.42 -3.06
N LYS A 78 15.01 3.40 -2.90
CA LYS A 78 14.89 4.73 -3.52
C LYS A 78 14.68 4.67 -5.04
N GLN A 79 15.33 3.71 -5.70
CA GLN A 79 15.22 3.50 -7.15
C GLN A 79 13.97 2.70 -7.54
N ALA A 80 13.33 2.02 -6.58
CA ALA A 80 12.14 1.23 -6.82
C ALA A 80 10.88 2.10 -6.99
N THR A 81 9.85 1.49 -7.55
CA THR A 81 8.56 2.13 -7.84
C THR A 81 7.43 1.29 -7.26
N VAL A 82 6.45 1.96 -6.66
CA VAL A 82 5.18 1.35 -6.30
C VAL A 82 4.21 1.49 -7.46
N VAL A 83 3.65 0.35 -7.88
CA VAL A 83 2.65 0.32 -8.95
C VAL A 83 1.28 0.14 -8.32
N PHE A 84 0.33 0.98 -8.68
CA PHE A 84 -1.08 0.90 -8.30
C PHE A 84 -1.92 0.56 -9.52
N GLU A 85 -2.80 -0.42 -9.37
CA GLU A 85 -3.77 -0.85 -10.35
C GLU A 85 -5.18 -0.72 -9.77
N LEU A 86 -6.02 0.11 -10.38
CA LEU A 86 -7.45 0.08 -10.12
C LEU A 86 -8.05 -1.08 -10.89
N ARG A 87 -8.73 -1.99 -10.19
CA ARG A 87 -9.27 -3.21 -10.79
C ARG A 87 -10.74 -3.40 -10.43
N ARG A 88 -11.46 -4.04 -11.34
CA ARG A 88 -12.83 -4.50 -11.13
C ARG A 88 -12.85 -6.01 -10.96
N ALA A 89 -13.41 -6.47 -9.86
CA ALA A 89 -13.66 -7.90 -9.66
C ALA A 89 -14.74 -8.38 -10.63
N LYS A 90 -14.59 -9.59 -11.17
CA LYS A 90 -15.67 -10.24 -11.90
C LYS A 90 -16.77 -10.62 -10.90
N THR A 91 -18.01 -10.23 -11.17
CA THR A 91 -19.16 -10.79 -10.46
C THR A 91 -19.19 -12.28 -10.74
N GLN A 92 -19.11 -13.13 -9.71
CA GLN A 92 -19.31 -14.57 -9.90
C GLN A 92 -20.76 -14.78 -10.32
N HIS A 93 -21.00 -15.07 -11.60
CA HIS A 93 -22.28 -15.61 -12.02
C HIS A 93 -22.40 -17.02 -11.42
N VAL A 94 -23.41 -17.22 -10.56
CA VAL A 94 -23.69 -18.47 -9.83
C VAL A 94 -23.87 -19.69 -10.75
N PHE A 95 -24.03 -19.50 -12.06
CA PHE A 95 -24.19 -20.56 -13.08
C PHE A 95 -22.89 -21.05 -13.75
N GLY A 96 -21.71 -20.53 -13.37
CA GLY A 96 -20.44 -20.79 -14.09
C GLY A 96 -19.61 -22.01 -13.64
N ARG A 97 -20.12 -22.90 -12.77
CA ARG A 97 -19.34 -24.03 -12.22
C ARG A 97 -19.05 -25.17 -13.21
N LEU A 98 -19.53 -25.12 -14.46
CA LEU A 98 -19.45 -26.25 -15.39
C LEU A 98 -18.19 -26.31 -16.28
N PHE A 99 -17.40 -25.24 -16.39
CA PHE A 99 -16.22 -25.24 -17.26
C PHE A 99 -14.98 -24.82 -16.46
N GLY A 100 -14.15 -25.82 -16.14
CA GLY A 100 -12.95 -25.71 -15.29
C GLY A 100 -11.81 -24.88 -15.88
N SER A 101 -12.03 -23.58 -16.12
CA SER A 101 -10.97 -22.62 -16.40
C SER A 101 -10.85 -21.64 -15.23
N SER A 102 -9.86 -21.88 -14.37
CA SER A 102 -9.53 -21.10 -13.17
C SER A 102 -8.81 -19.77 -13.45
N SER A 103 -8.97 -19.18 -14.64
CA SER A 103 -8.41 -17.85 -14.94
C SER A 103 -9.37 -16.74 -14.52
N SER A 104 -9.48 -16.56 -13.21
CA SER A 104 -10.21 -15.51 -12.51
C SER A 104 -9.50 -14.15 -12.61
N SER A 105 -9.18 -13.68 -13.83
CA SER A 105 -8.55 -12.37 -13.98
C SER A 105 -9.61 -11.26 -13.80
N SER A 106 -9.46 -10.48 -12.74
CA SER A 106 -10.14 -9.19 -12.57
C SER A 106 -9.77 -8.25 -13.72
N GLN A 107 -10.64 -7.31 -14.08
CA GLN A 107 -10.35 -6.36 -15.16
C GLN A 107 -9.50 -5.20 -14.64
N LEU A 108 -8.39 -4.90 -15.32
CA LEU A 108 -7.60 -3.68 -15.08
C LEU A 108 -8.33 -2.48 -15.68
N LEU A 109 -8.54 -1.45 -14.88
CA LEU A 109 -9.23 -0.22 -15.28
C LEU A 109 -8.27 0.94 -15.47
N GLY A 110 -7.21 0.98 -14.67
CA GLY A 110 -6.13 1.94 -14.86
C GLY A 110 -4.95 1.67 -13.96
N ARG A 111 -3.81 2.26 -14.31
CA ARG A 111 -2.53 2.07 -13.63
C ARG A 111 -1.87 3.41 -13.31
N ALA A 112 -1.25 3.51 -12.14
CA ALA A 112 -0.40 4.61 -11.75
C ALA A 112 0.89 4.07 -11.13
N GLU A 113 1.95 4.86 -11.21
CA GLU A 113 3.27 4.50 -10.68
C GLU A 113 3.82 5.66 -9.87
N ILE A 114 4.37 5.35 -8.70
CA ILE A 114 5.03 6.33 -7.84
C ILE A 114 6.42 5.80 -7.46
N PRO A 115 7.48 6.41 -7.98
CA PRO A 115 8.84 6.18 -7.53
C PRO A 115 9.00 6.50 -6.04
N TRP A 116 9.72 5.65 -5.31
CA TRP A 116 9.99 5.89 -3.89
C TRP A 116 10.84 7.14 -3.65
N ASN A 117 11.71 7.52 -4.60
CA ASN A 117 12.52 8.75 -4.47
C ASN A 117 11.66 9.98 -4.19
N GLN A 118 10.45 10.08 -4.77
CA GLN A 118 9.54 11.18 -4.51
C GLN A 118 9.03 11.24 -3.07
N VAL A 119 9.03 10.10 -2.36
CA VAL A 119 8.74 10.05 -0.92
C VAL A 119 9.98 10.46 -0.13
N PHE A 120 11.16 9.94 -0.48
CA PHE A 120 12.40 10.30 0.21
C PHE A 120 12.76 11.79 0.09
N GLU A 121 12.39 12.42 -1.03
CA GLU A 121 12.61 13.84 -1.30
C GLU A 121 11.51 14.73 -0.70
N SER A 122 10.42 14.16 -0.15
CA SER A 122 9.32 14.95 0.42
C SER A 122 9.57 15.35 1.88
N PRO A 123 8.92 16.43 2.36
CA PRO A 123 8.96 16.78 3.78
C PRO A 123 8.52 15.62 4.67
N ASN A 124 9.32 15.33 5.70
CA ASN A 124 9.07 14.24 6.66
C ASN A 124 8.99 12.83 6.02
N MET A 125 9.51 12.68 4.79
CA MET A 125 9.41 11.45 4.00
C MET A 125 7.97 10.92 3.90
N ASP A 126 7.02 11.84 3.77
CA ASP A 126 5.58 11.57 3.72
C ASP A 126 4.97 12.30 2.53
N ILE A 127 4.20 11.59 1.72
CA ILE A 127 3.36 12.16 0.67
C ILE A 127 1.92 11.74 0.88
N ASP A 128 1.00 12.65 0.59
CA ASP A 128 -0.43 12.40 0.38
C ASP A 128 -0.88 13.20 -0.84
N ARG A 129 -1.26 12.52 -1.93
CA ARG A 129 -1.65 13.19 -3.17
C ARG A 129 -2.59 12.37 -4.04
N TRP A 130 -3.21 13.07 -4.98
CA TRP A 130 -3.94 12.46 -6.09
C TRP A 130 -2.98 12.06 -7.22
N VAL A 131 -3.07 10.81 -7.67
CA VAL A 131 -2.40 10.33 -8.88
C VAL A 131 -3.40 10.02 -9.98
N SER A 132 -3.06 10.41 -11.19
CA SER A 132 -3.83 10.09 -12.40
C SER A 132 -3.58 8.64 -12.80
N LEU A 133 -4.65 7.90 -13.05
CA LEU A 133 -4.58 6.53 -13.58
C LEU A 133 -4.59 6.59 -15.10
N VAL A 134 -3.62 5.93 -15.73
CA VAL A 134 -3.58 5.73 -17.18
C VAL A 134 -4.50 4.56 -17.51
N SER A 135 -5.46 4.77 -18.42
CA SER A 135 -6.42 3.74 -18.85
C SER A 135 -5.68 2.57 -19.51
N ALA A 136 -6.08 1.35 -19.17
CA ALA A 136 -5.54 0.13 -19.80
C ALA A 136 -6.24 -0.25 -21.12
N ASN A 137 -7.43 0.30 -21.38
CA ASN A 137 -8.15 0.10 -22.64
C ASN A 137 -7.92 1.30 -23.56
N ASN A 138 -7.39 1.02 -24.76
CA ASN A 138 -7.22 1.95 -25.88
C ASN A 138 -8.56 2.44 -26.47
N GLY A 139 -9.69 1.93 -25.94
CA GLY A 139 -11.01 2.38 -26.34
C GLY A 139 -11.24 3.76 -25.77
N SER A 140 -11.05 4.77 -26.63
CA SER A 140 -11.43 6.18 -26.49
C SER A 140 -11.80 6.57 -25.07
N VAL A 141 -10.95 7.36 -24.40
CA VAL A 141 -11.49 8.36 -23.47
C VAL A 141 -12.62 9.02 -24.25
N ARG A 142 -13.87 8.70 -23.92
CA ARG A 142 -15.00 9.33 -24.58
C ARG A 142 -14.75 10.82 -24.42
N GLU A 143 -14.84 11.55 -25.52
CA GLU A 143 -14.58 12.98 -25.54
C GLU A 143 -15.44 13.65 -24.46
N GLY A 144 -14.82 14.30 -23.46
CA GLY A 144 -15.49 14.92 -22.32
C GLY A 144 -15.35 14.24 -20.95
N PHE A 145 -14.79 13.02 -20.85
CA PHE A 145 -14.66 12.31 -19.55
C PHE A 145 -13.35 12.66 -18.81
N LYS A 146 -13.44 12.92 -17.50
CA LYS A 146 -12.27 13.24 -16.67
C LYS A 146 -11.43 11.98 -16.41
N GLN A 147 -10.10 12.14 -16.44
CA GLN A 147 -9.19 11.03 -16.11
C GLN A 147 -9.45 10.51 -14.68
N PRO A 148 -9.55 9.17 -14.49
CA PRO A 148 -9.65 8.56 -13.18
C PRO A 148 -8.46 8.93 -12.29
N LYS A 149 -8.72 9.26 -11.02
CA LYS A 149 -7.67 9.60 -10.05
C LYS A 149 -7.80 8.77 -8.78
N LEU A 150 -6.66 8.40 -8.20
CA LEU A 150 -6.55 7.70 -6.92
C LEU A 150 -5.83 8.59 -5.91
N LYS A 151 -6.38 8.77 -4.72
CA LYS A 151 -5.71 9.43 -3.60
C LYS A 151 -4.91 8.39 -2.83
N VAL A 152 -3.60 8.56 -2.80
CA VAL A 152 -2.68 7.66 -2.11
C VAL A 152 -1.77 8.44 -1.18
N GLY A 153 -1.45 7.81 -0.05
CA GLY A 153 -0.39 8.26 0.83
C GLY A 153 0.76 7.26 0.86
N MET A 154 1.99 7.74 0.93
CA MET A 154 3.17 6.90 1.11
C MET A 154 4.09 7.56 2.12
N ARG A 155 4.67 6.77 3.02
CA ARG A 155 5.56 7.28 4.05
C ARG A 155 6.71 6.33 4.32
N VAL A 156 7.90 6.88 4.57
CA VAL A 156 9.05 6.14 5.07
C VAL A 156 9.44 6.70 6.44
N ARG A 157 9.84 5.82 7.36
CA ARG A 157 10.45 6.21 8.64
C ARG A 157 11.73 5.44 8.83
N VAL A 158 12.79 6.10 9.28
CA VAL A 158 14.09 5.47 9.55
C VAL A 158 14.28 5.32 11.06
N ALA A 159 15.06 4.34 11.51
CA ALA A 159 15.26 3.94 12.90
C ALA A 159 15.34 5.08 13.94
N ALA A 160 16.06 6.16 13.65
CA ALA A 160 16.17 7.30 14.59
C ALA A 160 14.82 7.99 14.85
N GLU A 161 13.97 8.12 13.82
CA GLU A 161 12.63 8.68 13.92
C GLU A 161 11.63 7.66 14.48
N MET A 162 11.80 6.37 14.18
CA MET A 162 10.98 5.31 14.76
C MET A 162 11.19 5.19 16.27
N GLU A 163 12.42 5.29 16.76
CA GLU A 163 12.72 5.28 18.20
C GLU A 163 12.15 6.52 18.91
N MET A 164 12.23 7.70 18.29
CA MET A 164 11.58 8.90 18.84
C MET A 164 10.05 8.80 18.82
N GLU A 165 9.45 8.26 17.76
CA GLU A 165 8.00 8.03 17.68
C GLU A 165 7.55 6.97 18.70
N LYS A 166 8.28 5.86 18.83
CA LYS A 166 7.99 4.82 19.84
C LYS A 166 8.04 5.41 21.24
N LYS A 167 9.07 6.22 21.55
CA LYS A 167 9.17 6.96 22.82
C LYS A 167 8.02 7.96 22.98
N ARG A 168 7.61 8.67 21.93
CA ARG A 168 6.44 9.58 21.96
C ARG A 168 5.13 8.83 22.17
N ARG A 169 4.92 7.67 21.55
CA ARG A 169 3.74 6.82 21.71
C ARG A 169 3.69 6.21 23.12
N LEU A 170 4.83 5.76 23.65
CA LEU A 170 4.96 5.30 25.04
C LEU A 170 4.61 6.42 26.04
N ARG A 171 5.10 7.65 25.79
CA ARG A 171 4.77 8.82 26.62
C ARG A 171 3.30 9.21 26.50
N LYS A 172 2.76 9.26 25.28
CA LYS A 172 1.35 9.58 25.04
C LYS A 172 0.43 8.54 25.68
N TRP A 173 0.77 7.25 25.60
CA TRP A 173 0.05 6.17 26.30
C TRP A 173 0.11 6.37 27.82
N SER A 174 1.27 6.72 28.36
CA SER A 174 1.45 7.01 29.79
C SER A 174 0.62 8.20 30.26
N ASP A 175 0.40 9.21 29.39
CA ASP A 175 -0.36 10.41 29.74
C ASP A 175 -1.87 10.28 29.47
N GLU A 176 -2.29 9.37 28.57
CA GLU A 176 -3.68 9.19 28.15
C GLU A 176 -4.39 8.04 28.89
N CYS A 177 -3.65 7.11 29.51
CA CYS A 177 -4.22 6.15 30.47
C CYS A 177 -4.02 6.66 31.90
N GLY A 178 -5.01 7.40 32.42
CA GLY A 178 -5.18 7.65 33.86
C GLY A 178 -5.58 6.38 34.62
N CYS A 179 -4.80 5.31 34.46
CA CYS A 179 -5.14 3.95 34.87
C CYS A 179 -4.19 3.53 36.00
N GLU A 180 -4.45 4.02 37.21
CA GLU A 180 -3.98 3.31 38.40
C GLU A 180 -4.84 2.06 38.56
N SER A 181 -4.50 0.95 37.89
CA SER A 181 -4.94 -0.39 38.28
C SER A 181 -4.24 -1.49 37.51
N LYS A 182 -3.94 -2.55 38.26
CA LYS A 182 -3.27 -3.79 37.86
C LYS A 182 -4.10 -4.60 36.87
N VAL A 183 -3.38 -5.44 36.12
CA VAL A 183 -3.86 -6.56 35.27
C VAL A 183 -4.25 -6.18 33.84
N GLY A 184 -3.61 -6.90 32.91
CA GLY A 184 -3.51 -6.59 31.50
C GLY A 184 -4.85 -6.65 30.75
N HIS A 185 -5.02 -5.68 29.88
CA HIS A 185 -6.07 -5.68 28.88
C HIS A 185 -5.47 -5.18 27.56
N PHE A 186 -5.16 -6.10 26.66
CA PHE A 186 -4.84 -5.82 25.26
C PHE A 186 -6.15 -5.42 24.57
N CYS A 187 -6.30 -4.15 24.20
CA CYS A 187 -7.37 -3.69 23.33
C CYS A 187 -6.76 -2.92 22.16
N GLY A 188 -6.95 -3.43 20.95
CA GLY A 188 -6.52 -2.80 19.71
C GLY A 188 -6.25 -3.83 18.62
N ASP A 189 -7.27 -4.12 17.81
CA ASP A 189 -7.22 -4.95 16.59
C ASP A 189 -6.38 -4.27 15.49
N HIS A 190 -5.06 -4.25 15.68
CA HIS A 190 -4.10 -4.07 14.60
C HIS A 190 -3.30 -5.36 14.49
N GLU A 191 -3.67 -6.20 13.52
CA GLU A 191 -2.85 -7.33 13.11
C GLU A 191 -1.54 -6.78 12.51
N PHE A 192 -0.54 -6.57 13.37
CA PHE A 192 0.82 -6.30 12.97
C PHE A 192 1.43 -7.59 12.41
N PHE A 193 1.41 -7.74 11.09
CA PHE A 193 2.21 -8.76 10.43
C PHE A 193 3.67 -8.28 10.39
N ALA A 194 4.45 -8.67 11.39
CA ALA A 194 5.91 -8.60 11.32
C ALA A 194 6.40 -9.68 10.34
N LEU A 195 6.46 -9.35 9.05
CA LEU A 195 7.16 -10.19 8.08
C LEU A 195 8.66 -9.98 8.28
N ALA A 196 9.29 -10.83 9.10
CA ALA A 196 10.74 -11.01 9.10
C ALA A 196 11.15 -11.65 7.77
N ALA A 197 11.20 -10.86 6.70
CA ALA A 197 11.80 -11.30 5.45
C ALA A 197 13.32 -11.27 5.63
N ALA A 198 13.92 -12.43 5.89
CA ALA A 198 15.36 -12.61 5.81
C ALA A 198 15.78 -12.42 4.34
N MET A 199 16.42 -11.28 4.04
CA MET A 199 17.17 -11.12 2.78
C MET A 199 18.49 -11.88 2.93
N GLU A 200 18.42 -13.22 2.97
CA GLU A 200 19.61 -14.05 2.80
C GLU A 200 19.90 -14.16 1.31
N PHE A 201 20.95 -13.47 0.89
CA PHE A 201 21.55 -13.62 -0.44
C PHE A 201 22.48 -14.84 -0.40
N LEU A 202 22.17 -15.86 -1.20
CA LEU A 202 23.12 -16.84 -1.70
C LEU A 202 23.18 -16.72 -3.22
#